data_AF-A0A818EJ80-F1
#
_entry.id   AF-A0A818EJ80-F1
#
_cell.length_a   1.000
_cell.length_b   1.000
_cell.length_c   1.000
_cell.angle_alpha   90.00
_cell.angle_beta   90.00
_cell.angle_gamma   90.00
#
_symmetry.space_group_name_H-M   'P 1'
#
loop_
_entity.id
_entity.type
_entity.pdbx_description
1 polymer ?
#
loop_
_entity_poly.entity_id
_entity_poly.type
_entity_poly.pdbx_seq_one_letter_code
_entity_poly.pdbx_strand_id
1 'polypeptide(L)'
;MMVGIDDISASTSIKQPAHLLNVPFKYFAEKSSYTDKHSQKYDHFYKKISVTDSEINYKFLEEIEEAQGSSAYINRNDIINFGVVLAGIHAVICKEHHLKVCELVMNMLDVLLGLAVISSTEDEEKFQLAVDITLRLGCSHCQLRGRSFIADQLRGKVHLLLNKLRLLNQQRFEKYFLNLTHHGDLVHILDIFHALCDYCSKSTY
;
A
#
# COMPACT_ATOMS: atom_id res chain seq x y z
N MET A 1 10.82 24.80 -47.87
CA MET A 1 10.36 25.70 -46.79
C MET A 1 10.25 24.86 -45.53
N MET A 2 11.06 25.19 -44.52
CA MET A 2 11.06 24.57 -43.19
C MET A 2 9.88 25.10 -42.34
N VAL A 3 9.69 24.44 -41.19
CA VAL A 3 8.89 24.80 -39.99
C VAL A 3 7.44 24.27 -40.05
N GLY A 4 6.91 23.56 -39.04
CA GLY A 4 7.39 23.26 -37.70
C GLY A 4 6.59 22.10 -37.07
N ILE A 5 7.23 21.43 -36.13
CA ILE A 5 6.68 20.38 -35.27
C ILE A 5 6.17 21.11 -34.03
N ASP A 6 4.87 21.03 -33.75
CA ASP A 6 4.30 21.54 -32.50
C ASP A 6 4.01 20.36 -31.56
N ASP A 7 4.76 20.36 -30.46
CA ASP A 7 4.61 19.51 -29.29
C ASP A 7 3.26 19.78 -28.59
N ILE A 8 2.44 18.75 -28.42
CA ILE A 8 1.26 18.80 -27.54
C ILE A 8 1.63 18.13 -26.21
N SER A 9 2.15 18.93 -25.28
CA SER A 9 2.23 18.57 -23.86
C SER A 9 0.85 18.77 -23.21
N ALA A 10 0.05 17.70 -23.12
CA ALA A 10 -1.18 17.71 -22.33
C ALA A 10 -0.87 17.40 -20.86
N SER A 11 -0.73 18.45 -20.05
CA SER A 11 -0.73 18.37 -18.59
C SER A 11 -2.16 18.19 -18.08
N THR A 12 -2.58 16.97 -17.78
CA THR A 12 -3.85 16.70 -17.08
C THR A 12 -3.63 16.71 -15.58
N SER A 13 -3.96 17.85 -14.97
CA SER A 13 -4.10 18.01 -13.53
C SER A 13 -5.28 17.18 -13.02
N ILE A 14 -5.00 16.01 -12.46
CA ILE A 14 -6.00 15.18 -11.77
C ILE A 14 -6.31 15.83 -10.41
N LYS A 15 -7.53 16.37 -10.27
CA LYS A 15 -8.06 16.82 -8.97
C LYS A 15 -8.41 15.60 -8.12
N GLN A 16 -7.68 15.40 -7.01
CA GLN A 16 -7.98 14.37 -6.01
C GLN A 16 -9.28 14.72 -5.24
N PRO A 17 -10.15 13.74 -4.95
CA PRO A 17 -11.41 13.97 -4.22
C PRO A 17 -11.19 14.28 -2.74
N ALA A 18 -11.94 15.26 -2.24
CA ALA A 18 -11.69 16.02 -1.01
C ALA A 18 -12.04 15.34 0.33
N HIS A 19 -12.33 14.03 0.37
CA HIS A 19 -12.82 13.38 1.59
C HIS A 19 -11.74 12.69 2.45
N LEU A 20 -10.48 12.70 2.02
CA LEU A 20 -9.33 12.16 2.77
C LEU A 20 -8.53 13.22 3.56
N LEU A 21 -9.06 14.45 3.67
CA LEU A 21 -8.29 15.61 4.15
C LEU A 21 -8.18 15.79 5.68
N ASN A 22 -8.73 14.89 6.50
CA ASN A 22 -8.76 15.10 7.96
C ASN A 22 -7.82 14.20 8.80
N VAL A 23 -6.89 13.49 8.18
CA VAL A 23 -5.75 12.93 8.93
C VAL A 23 -4.59 13.94 8.85
N PRO A 24 -4.09 14.51 9.96
CA PRO A 24 -3.06 15.54 9.91
C PRO A 24 -1.77 15.00 9.28
N PHE A 25 -1.54 15.36 8.02
CA PHE A 25 -0.38 15.00 7.18
C PHE A 25 0.94 15.67 7.60
N LYS A 26 1.04 16.20 8.83
CA LYS A 26 2.21 16.96 9.30
C LYS A 26 3.45 16.11 9.65
N TYR A 27 3.34 14.78 9.68
CA TYR A 27 4.45 13.92 10.14
C TYR A 27 5.43 13.46 9.06
N PHE A 28 5.16 13.70 7.77
CA PHE A 28 5.95 13.09 6.67
C PHE A 28 6.61 14.11 5.73
N ALA A 29 6.69 15.39 6.13
CA ALA A 29 7.16 16.48 5.28
C ALA A 29 8.48 17.09 5.75
N GLU A 30 9.52 16.27 5.94
CA GLU A 30 10.91 16.76 5.95
C GLU A 30 11.76 15.91 5.00
N LYS A 31 12.41 16.58 4.04
CA LYS A 31 13.29 15.96 3.05
C LYS A 31 14.53 15.41 3.76
N SER A 32 14.68 14.09 3.84
CA SER A 32 15.94 13.47 4.24
C SER A 32 16.83 13.24 3.03
N SER A 33 17.91 14.02 2.92
CA SER A 33 19.04 13.76 2.04
C SER A 33 19.99 12.77 2.72
N TYR A 34 19.78 11.47 2.50
CA TYR A 34 20.65 10.41 3.00
C TYR A 34 21.94 10.34 2.15
N THR A 35 23.08 10.69 2.74
CA THR A 35 24.40 10.46 2.11
C THR A 35 24.98 9.13 2.56
N ASP A 36 25.18 8.24 1.58
CA ASP A 36 25.65 6.87 1.73
C ASP A 36 27.17 6.80 2.03
N LYS A 37 27.54 6.80 3.32
CA LYS A 37 28.94 6.60 3.77
C LYS A 37 29.11 5.58 4.89
N HIS A 38 28.07 4.86 5.30
CA HIS A 38 28.11 4.03 6.51
C HIS A 38 28.18 2.51 6.28
N SER A 39 28.21 2.05 5.02
CA SER A 39 28.03 0.62 4.69
C SER A 39 29.22 -0.30 5.00
N GLN A 40 30.45 0.22 5.15
CA GLN A 40 31.64 -0.63 5.33
C GLN A 40 31.92 -1.08 6.78
N LYS A 41 31.20 -0.56 7.78
CA LYS A 41 31.52 -0.83 9.20
C LYS A 41 30.79 -2.04 9.80
N TYR A 42 29.80 -2.60 9.09
CA TYR A 42 28.87 -3.60 9.63
C TYR A 42 29.25 -5.06 9.33
N ASP A 43 30.14 -5.31 8.37
CA ASP A 43 30.44 -6.68 7.91
C ASP A 43 31.36 -7.47 8.86
N HIS A 44 32.09 -6.80 9.76
CA HIS A 44 33.07 -7.47 10.61
C HIS A 44 32.51 -7.98 11.96
N PHE A 45 31.23 -7.73 12.26
CA PHE A 45 30.68 -7.94 13.62
C PHE A 45 29.93 -9.27 13.82
N TYR A 46 29.58 -10.01 12.76
CA TYR A 46 28.71 -11.20 12.87
C TYR A 46 29.43 -12.50 13.23
N LYS A 47 30.67 -12.45 13.73
CA LYS A 47 31.33 -13.64 14.27
C LYS A 47 31.60 -13.48 15.77
N LYS A 48 30.58 -13.71 16.60
CA LYS A 48 30.72 -14.18 18.00
C LYS A 48 29.39 -14.66 18.60
N ILE A 49 29.39 -15.98 18.86
CA ILE A 49 28.91 -16.73 20.04
C ILE A 49 27.69 -16.17 20.78
N SER A 50 26.64 -16.99 20.90
CA SER A 50 25.49 -16.74 21.76
C SER A 50 25.95 -16.49 23.21
N VAL A 51 25.79 -15.26 23.67
CA VAL A 51 26.05 -14.86 25.06
C VAL A 51 24.72 -14.87 25.82
N THR A 52 24.71 -15.24 27.10
CA THR A 52 23.53 -15.07 27.95
C THR A 52 23.22 -13.58 28.10
N ASP A 53 21.94 -13.22 28.11
CA ASP A 53 21.43 -11.84 28.01
C ASP A 53 22.09 -10.85 28.99
N SER A 54 22.53 -11.34 30.16
CA SER A 54 23.22 -10.58 31.21
C SER A 54 24.62 -10.06 30.83
N GLU A 55 25.24 -10.60 29.78
CA GLU A 55 26.58 -10.19 29.33
C GLU A 55 26.54 -9.27 28.11
N ILE A 56 25.35 -8.95 27.60
CA ILE A 56 25.16 -8.03 26.47
C ILE A 56 25.11 -6.61 27.02
N ASN A 57 26.08 -5.78 26.63
CA ASN A 57 26.10 -4.37 27.02
C ASN A 57 25.09 -3.56 26.21
N TYR A 58 23.90 -3.37 26.78
CA TYR A 58 22.81 -2.58 26.20
C TYR A 58 23.00 -1.06 26.29
N LYS A 59 24.09 -0.55 26.88
CA LYS A 59 24.33 0.92 26.97
C LYS A 59 24.35 1.63 25.62
N PHE A 60 24.72 0.92 24.55
CA PHE A 60 24.65 1.46 23.19
C PHE A 60 23.21 1.68 22.71
N LEU A 61 22.21 0.94 23.22
CA LEU A 61 20.80 1.13 22.85
C LEU A 61 20.23 2.44 23.42
N GLU A 62 20.78 2.95 24.52
CA GLU A 62 20.39 4.26 25.07
C GLU A 62 20.78 5.43 24.15
N GLU A 63 21.69 5.20 23.20
CA GLU A 63 22.15 6.19 22.21
C GLU A 63 21.45 6.04 20.84
N ILE A 64 20.57 5.04 20.66
CA ILE A 64 19.84 4.89 19.41
C ILE A 64 18.68 5.89 19.40
N GLU A 65 18.78 6.91 18.55
CA GLU A 65 17.65 7.79 18.27
C GLU A 65 16.48 6.99 17.69
N GLU A 66 15.31 7.15 18.30
CA GLU A 66 14.07 6.56 17.82
C GLU A 66 13.80 7.06 16.39
N ALA A 67 13.34 6.17 15.50
CA ALA A 67 13.01 6.56 14.15
C ALA A 67 11.92 7.64 14.17
N GLN A 68 12.09 8.72 13.41
CA GLN A 68 11.12 9.82 13.43
C GLN A 68 9.70 9.31 13.11
N GLY A 69 8.77 9.52 14.03
CA GLY A 69 7.37 9.11 13.90
C GLY A 69 7.05 7.67 14.34
N SER A 70 8.01 6.88 14.82
CA SER A 70 7.75 5.52 15.33
C SER A 70 6.87 5.51 16.59
N SER A 71 6.93 6.55 17.41
CA SER A 71 6.09 6.68 18.61
C SER A 71 4.58 6.67 18.31
N ALA A 72 4.17 7.04 17.09
CA ALA A 72 2.77 6.96 16.67
C ALA A 72 2.27 5.52 16.45
N TYR A 73 3.19 4.55 16.28
CA TYR A 73 2.87 3.13 16.10
C TYR A 73 2.71 2.39 17.43
N ILE A 74 3.03 3.02 18.57
CA ILE A 74 2.98 2.37 19.89
C ILE A 74 1.79 2.94 20.66
N ASN A 75 0.86 2.06 21.04
CA ASN A 75 -0.25 2.42 21.90
C ASN A 75 0.23 2.69 23.33
N ARG A 76 -0.60 3.34 24.16
CA ARG A 76 -0.30 3.62 25.59
C ARG A 76 -0.08 2.38 26.45
N ASN A 77 -0.41 1.20 25.94
CA ASN A 77 -0.18 -0.09 26.58
C ASN A 77 1.07 -0.80 26.04
N ASP A 78 1.95 -0.07 25.35
CA ASP A 78 3.19 -0.55 24.73
C ASP A 78 3.01 -1.63 23.66
N ILE A 79 1.79 -1.77 23.12
CA ILE A 79 1.46 -2.67 22.00
C ILE A 79 1.44 -1.88 20.70
N ILE A 80 1.83 -2.51 19.60
CA ILE A 80 1.75 -1.93 18.26
C ILE A 80 0.28 -1.60 17.89
N ASN A 81 0.07 -0.40 17.37
CA ASN A 81 -1.19 0.03 16.77
C ASN A 81 -1.26 -0.42 15.31
N PHE A 82 -1.92 -1.55 15.06
CA PHE A 82 -2.03 -2.10 13.72
C PHE A 82 -2.91 -1.28 12.76
N GLY A 83 -3.79 -0.41 13.27
CA GLY A 83 -4.51 0.57 12.45
C GLY A 83 -3.57 1.61 11.85
N VAL A 84 -2.62 2.11 12.64
CA VAL A 84 -1.57 3.03 12.13
C VAL A 84 -0.64 2.31 11.15
N VAL A 85 -0.31 1.03 11.39
CA VAL A 85 0.41 0.20 10.42
C VAL A 85 -0.35 0.08 9.10
N LEU A 86 -1.65 -0.21 9.16
CA LEU A 86 -2.50 -0.33 7.98
C LEU A 86 -2.58 0.99 7.20
N ALA A 87 -2.76 2.11 7.91
CA ALA A 87 -2.74 3.44 7.30
C ALA A 87 -1.38 3.78 6.65
N GLY A 88 -0.28 3.39 7.28
CA GLY A 88 1.07 3.53 6.73
C GLY A 88 1.25 2.72 5.44
N ILE A 89 0.78 1.47 5.43
CA ILE A 89 0.76 0.61 4.24
C ILE A 89 -0.08 1.25 3.12
N HIS A 90 -1.27 1.75 3.45
CA HIS A 90 -2.14 2.41 2.48
C HIS A 90 -1.49 3.67 1.89
N ALA A 91 -0.78 4.45 2.71
CA ALA A 91 -0.04 5.62 2.24
C ALA A 91 1.12 5.25 1.31
N VAL A 92 1.87 4.18 1.62
CA VAL A 92 2.93 3.65 0.75
C VAL A 92 2.35 3.22 -0.58
N ILE A 93 1.20 2.52 -0.53
CA ILE A 93 0.43 2.24 -1.73
C ILE A 93 0.19 3.59 -2.42
N CYS A 94 -0.61 4.53 -1.91
CA CYS A 94 -0.97 5.75 -2.64
C CYS A 94 0.18 6.54 -3.31
N LYS A 95 1.44 6.41 -2.83
CA LYS A 95 2.62 7.08 -3.39
C LYS A 95 3.45 6.25 -4.38
N GLU A 96 3.53 4.93 -4.20
CA GLU A 96 4.48 4.07 -4.94
C GLU A 96 3.81 3.23 -6.03
N HIS A 97 4.44 3.12 -7.20
CA HIS A 97 3.85 2.47 -8.37
C HIS A 97 4.55 1.19 -8.82
N HIS A 98 5.63 0.77 -8.16
CA HIS A 98 6.37 -0.42 -8.53
C HIS A 98 5.65 -1.72 -8.11
N LEU A 99 5.58 -2.70 -9.01
CA LEU A 99 4.94 -4.01 -8.74
C LEU A 99 5.51 -4.73 -7.51
N LYS A 100 6.81 -4.55 -7.22
CA LYS A 100 7.46 -5.10 -6.02
C LYS A 100 6.87 -4.52 -4.73
N VAL A 101 6.44 -3.26 -4.74
CA VAL A 101 5.77 -2.64 -3.58
C VAL A 101 4.38 -3.22 -3.42
N CYS A 102 3.62 -3.40 -4.51
CA CYS A 102 2.33 -4.08 -4.46
C CYS A 102 2.47 -5.51 -3.92
N GLU A 103 3.49 -6.26 -4.35
CA GLU A 103 3.76 -7.60 -3.84
C GLU A 103 4.06 -7.62 -2.35
N LEU A 104 4.96 -6.75 -1.92
CA LEU A 104 5.33 -6.62 -0.52
C LEU A 104 4.11 -6.27 0.35
N VAL A 105 3.31 -5.30 -0.09
CA VAL A 105 2.09 -4.88 0.62
C VAL A 105 1.07 -6.01 0.68
N MET A 106 0.85 -6.73 -0.42
CA MET A 106 -0.05 -7.88 -0.42
C MET A 106 0.40 -8.96 0.57
N ASN A 107 1.71 -9.23 0.66
CA ASN A 107 2.24 -10.18 1.63
C ASN A 107 2.07 -9.66 3.07
N MET A 108 2.29 -8.37 3.33
CA MET A 108 2.06 -7.78 4.66
C MET A 108 0.58 -7.87 5.06
N LEU A 109 -0.34 -7.55 4.15
CA LEU A 109 -1.77 -7.64 4.42
C LEU A 109 -2.20 -9.07 4.73
N ASP A 110 -1.67 -10.05 4.02
CA ASP A 110 -1.98 -11.45 4.27
C ASP A 110 -1.54 -11.89 5.68
N VAL A 111 -0.35 -11.45 6.11
CA VAL A 111 0.14 -11.70 7.48
C VAL A 111 -0.74 -11.00 8.51
N LEU A 112 -1.02 -9.71 8.33
CA LEU A 112 -1.80 -8.93 9.29
C LEU A 112 -3.25 -9.46 9.44
N LEU A 113 -3.85 -9.93 8.35
CA LEU A 113 -5.14 -10.61 8.39
C LEU A 113 -5.04 -12.00 9.03
N GLY A 114 -3.99 -12.77 8.72
CA GLY A 114 -3.77 -14.11 9.27
C GLY A 114 -3.52 -14.11 10.78
N LEU A 115 -2.91 -13.05 11.31
CA LEU A 115 -2.72 -12.87 12.76
C LEU A 115 -3.99 -12.38 13.47
N ALA A 116 -5.05 -12.01 12.73
CA ALA A 116 -6.28 -11.42 13.26
C ALA A 116 -6.04 -10.21 14.18
N VAL A 117 -4.97 -9.46 13.94
CA VAL A 117 -4.57 -8.28 14.75
C VAL A 117 -5.26 -7.00 14.32
N ILE A 118 -5.74 -6.94 13.07
CA ILE A 118 -6.51 -5.81 12.56
C ILE A 118 -7.99 -6.04 12.88
N SER A 119 -8.57 -5.13 13.65
CA SER A 119 -9.95 -5.18 14.10
C SER A 119 -10.94 -5.01 12.96
N SER A 120 -12.22 -5.30 13.23
CA SER A 120 -13.27 -5.10 12.23
C SER A 120 -13.55 -3.62 11.96
N THR A 121 -13.21 -2.69 12.85
CA THR A 121 -13.45 -1.25 12.61
C THR A 121 -12.62 -0.71 11.45
N GLU A 122 -11.56 -1.41 11.06
CA GLU A 122 -10.69 -1.08 9.93
C GLU A 122 -11.11 -1.83 8.64
N ASP A 123 -12.30 -2.46 8.61
CA ASP A 123 -12.77 -3.21 7.43
C ASP A 123 -12.83 -2.33 6.16
N GLU A 124 -13.40 -1.13 6.26
CA GLU A 124 -13.41 -0.13 5.19
C GLU A 124 -12.01 0.20 4.65
N GLU A 125 -11.01 0.34 5.51
CA GLU A 125 -9.62 0.61 5.09
C GLU A 125 -9.00 -0.60 4.38
N LYS A 126 -9.26 -1.82 4.87
CA LYS A 126 -8.83 -3.05 4.19
C LYS A 126 -9.44 -3.17 2.80
N PHE A 127 -10.73 -2.88 2.66
CA PHE A 127 -11.41 -2.93 1.37
C PHE A 127 -10.87 -1.87 0.41
N GLN A 128 -10.69 -0.64 0.89
CA GLN A 128 -10.13 0.45 0.09
C GLN A 128 -8.72 0.12 -0.40
N LEU A 129 -7.88 -0.42 0.48
CA LEU A 129 -6.53 -0.84 0.13
C LEU A 129 -6.53 -1.94 -0.94
N ALA A 130 -7.42 -2.94 -0.83
CA ALA A 130 -7.55 -3.99 -1.83
C ALA A 130 -8.02 -3.44 -3.20
N VAL A 131 -8.97 -2.51 -3.20
CA VAL A 131 -9.44 -1.80 -4.41
C VAL A 131 -8.31 -0.98 -5.04
N ASP A 132 -7.55 -0.24 -4.26
CA ASP A 132 -6.46 0.59 -4.75
C ASP A 132 -5.33 -0.26 -5.37
N ILE A 133 -5.01 -1.40 -4.76
CA ILE A 133 -4.05 -2.35 -5.34
C ILE A 133 -4.60 -2.91 -6.65
N THR A 134 -5.89 -3.26 -6.72
CA THR A 134 -6.53 -3.72 -7.96
C THR A 134 -6.35 -2.70 -9.08
N LEU A 135 -6.70 -1.44 -8.83
CA LEU A 135 -6.58 -0.37 -9.81
C LEU A 135 -5.15 -0.15 -10.29
N ARG A 136 -4.15 -0.43 -9.45
CA ARG A 136 -2.75 -0.35 -9.86
C ARG A 136 -2.27 -1.46 -10.75
N LEU A 137 -2.67 -2.68 -10.44
CA LEU A 137 -2.36 -3.82 -11.29
C LEU A 137 -3.11 -3.69 -12.62
N GLY A 138 -4.29 -3.05 -12.60
CA GLY A 138 -5.15 -2.89 -13.76
C GLY A 138 -5.64 -4.23 -14.30
N CYS A 139 -6.25 -4.18 -15.47
CA CYS A 139 -6.79 -5.36 -16.14
C CYS A 139 -5.68 -6.19 -16.82
N SER A 140 -5.83 -7.51 -16.77
CA SER A 140 -4.87 -8.47 -17.38
C SER A 140 -4.88 -8.42 -18.92
N HIS A 141 -5.96 -7.91 -19.51
CA HIS A 141 -6.15 -7.89 -20.95
C HIS A 141 -5.83 -6.54 -21.61
N CYS A 142 -5.80 -5.43 -20.86
CA CYS A 142 -5.48 -4.11 -21.40
C CYS A 142 -3.99 -3.77 -21.27
N GLN A 143 -3.48 -2.88 -22.15
CA GLN A 143 -2.06 -2.51 -22.16
C GLN A 143 -1.71 -1.39 -21.15
N LEU A 144 -2.71 -0.77 -20.53
CA LEU A 144 -2.58 0.49 -19.77
C LEU A 144 -1.76 0.37 -18.48
N ARG A 145 -1.62 -0.83 -17.88
CA ARG A 145 -0.89 -1.02 -16.60
C ARG A 145 0.08 -2.21 -16.58
N GLY A 146 0.55 -2.63 -17.75
CA GLY A 146 1.62 -3.62 -17.88
C GLY A 146 1.14 -5.07 -17.79
N ARG A 147 1.28 -5.80 -18.89
CA ARG A 147 1.09 -7.25 -18.93
C ARG A 147 2.39 -7.90 -18.47
N SER A 148 2.37 -8.53 -17.30
CA SER A 148 3.51 -9.30 -16.80
C SER A 148 3.02 -10.44 -15.93
N PHE A 149 3.78 -11.54 -15.93
CA PHE A 149 3.51 -12.70 -15.09
C PHE A 149 3.40 -12.34 -13.60
N ILE A 150 4.23 -11.40 -13.12
CA ILE A 150 4.18 -10.91 -11.75
C ILE A 150 2.86 -10.18 -11.48
N ALA A 151 2.43 -9.31 -12.41
CA ALA A 151 1.15 -8.62 -12.28
C ALA A 151 -0.02 -9.62 -12.26
N ASP A 152 0.01 -10.67 -13.08
CA ASP A 152 -1.03 -11.72 -13.07
C ASP A 152 -1.08 -12.48 -11.74
N GLN A 153 0.07 -12.84 -11.17
CA GLN A 153 0.12 -13.43 -9.84
C GLN A 153 -0.47 -12.50 -8.77
N LEU A 154 -0.15 -11.21 -8.84
CA LEU A 154 -0.65 -10.22 -7.89
C LEU A 154 -2.16 -10.01 -8.03
N ARG A 155 -2.71 -10.00 -9.25
CA ARG A 155 -4.16 -9.95 -9.47
C ARG A 155 -4.84 -11.13 -8.79
N GLY A 156 -4.31 -12.34 -8.99
CA GLY A 156 -4.77 -13.55 -8.30
C GLY A 156 -4.75 -13.41 -6.76
N LYS A 157 -3.66 -12.88 -6.19
CA LYS A 157 -3.56 -12.61 -4.74
C LYS A 157 -4.61 -11.61 -4.27
N VAL A 158 -4.89 -10.57 -5.05
CA VAL A 158 -5.91 -9.56 -4.71
C VAL A 158 -7.32 -10.16 -4.70
N HIS A 159 -7.65 -11.03 -5.65
CA HIS A 159 -8.93 -11.75 -5.63
C HIS A 159 -9.07 -12.64 -4.39
N LEU A 160 -8.00 -13.34 -4.01
CA LEU A 160 -7.99 -14.13 -2.78
C LEU A 160 -8.17 -13.26 -1.54
N LEU A 161 -7.50 -12.10 -1.49
CA LEU A 161 -7.64 -11.12 -0.41
C LEU A 161 -9.09 -10.62 -0.31
N LEU A 162 -9.69 -10.17 -1.41
CA LEU A 162 -11.08 -9.71 -1.44
C LEU A 162 -12.05 -10.81 -0.99
N ASN A 163 -11.81 -12.07 -1.40
CA ASN A 163 -12.62 -13.20 -0.94
C ASN A 163 -12.44 -13.46 0.56
N LYS A 164 -11.21 -13.39 1.08
CA LYS A 164 -10.95 -13.51 2.53
C LYS A 164 -11.68 -12.41 3.31
N LEU A 165 -11.59 -11.16 2.86
CA LEU A 165 -12.25 -10.02 3.49
C LEU A 165 -13.79 -10.17 3.46
N ARG A 166 -14.36 -10.66 2.35
CA ARG A 166 -15.79 -11.01 2.28
C ARG A 166 -16.18 -12.11 3.26
N LEU A 167 -15.36 -13.15 3.40
CA LEU A 167 -15.62 -14.27 4.32
C LEU A 167 -15.52 -13.84 5.80
N LEU A 168 -14.64 -12.90 6.12
CA LEU A 168 -14.50 -12.35 7.47
C LEU A 168 -15.73 -11.52 7.87
N ASN A 169 -16.25 -10.70 6.95
CA ASN A 169 -17.40 -9.84 7.25
C ASN A 169 -18.21 -9.50 5.99
N GLN A 170 -19.10 -10.40 5.59
CA GLN A 170 -19.89 -10.26 4.38
C GLN A 170 -20.76 -8.99 4.38
N GLN A 171 -21.37 -8.64 5.51
CA GLN A 171 -22.26 -7.48 5.60
C GLN A 171 -21.52 -6.17 5.35
N ARG A 172 -20.32 -6.00 5.93
CA ARG A 172 -19.50 -4.81 5.67
C ARG A 172 -18.95 -4.79 4.26
N PHE A 173 -18.54 -5.94 3.73
CA PHE A 173 -18.08 -6.05 2.35
C PHE A 173 -19.15 -5.58 1.36
N GLU A 174 -20.39 -6.07 1.49
CA GLU A 174 -21.52 -5.66 0.65
C GLU A 174 -21.84 -4.17 0.82
N LYS A 175 -21.88 -3.69 2.07
CA LYS A 175 -22.10 -2.28 2.37
C LYS A 175 -21.03 -1.36 1.76
N TYR A 176 -19.77 -1.77 1.81
CA TYR A 176 -18.66 -1.02 1.21
C TYR A 176 -18.85 -0.87 -0.30
N PHE A 177 -19.08 -1.98 -1.02
CA PHE A 177 -19.29 -1.92 -2.48
C PHE A 177 -20.58 -1.17 -2.85
N LEU A 178 -21.64 -1.29 -2.05
CA LEU A 178 -22.86 -0.51 -2.23
C LEU A 178 -22.58 0.99 -2.10
N ASN A 179 -21.89 1.40 -1.03
CA ASN A 179 -21.49 2.79 -0.82
C ASN A 179 -20.58 3.31 -1.94
N LEU A 180 -19.62 2.50 -2.39
CA LEU A 180 -18.75 2.80 -3.53
C LEU A 180 -19.58 3.09 -4.79
N THR A 181 -20.60 2.29 -5.08
CA THR A 181 -21.46 2.50 -6.26
C THR A 181 -22.40 3.70 -6.15
N HIS A 182 -22.84 4.06 -4.94
CA HIS A 182 -23.74 5.20 -4.73
C HIS A 182 -23.02 6.56 -4.70
N HIS A 183 -21.76 6.58 -4.24
CA HIS A 183 -21.02 7.81 -4.01
C HIS A 183 -19.79 7.99 -4.92
N GLY A 184 -19.34 6.93 -5.58
CA GLY A 184 -18.21 6.96 -6.49
C GLY A 184 -18.56 7.64 -7.82
N ASP A 185 -17.54 8.22 -8.46
CA ASP A 185 -17.64 8.66 -9.84
C ASP A 185 -17.78 7.44 -10.78
N LEU A 186 -18.60 7.58 -11.83
CA LEU A 186 -18.88 6.47 -12.75
C LEU A 186 -17.60 5.94 -13.41
N VAL A 187 -16.65 6.80 -13.78
CA VAL A 187 -15.38 6.38 -14.38
C VAL A 187 -14.58 5.56 -13.40
N HIS A 188 -14.49 6.01 -12.15
CA HIS A 188 -13.78 5.30 -11.10
C HIS A 188 -14.40 3.92 -10.82
N ILE A 189 -15.73 3.85 -10.73
CA ILE A 189 -16.46 2.60 -10.54
C ILE A 189 -16.17 1.64 -11.71
N LEU A 190 -16.25 2.13 -12.95
CA LEU A 190 -15.98 1.31 -14.13
C LEU A 190 -14.53 0.83 -14.18
N ASP A 191 -13.55 1.67 -13.83
CA ASP A 191 -12.14 1.29 -13.76
C ASP A 191 -11.90 0.17 -12.74
N ILE A 192 -12.54 0.25 -11.56
CA ILE A 192 -12.47 -0.79 -10.53
C ILE A 192 -13.03 -2.10 -11.07
N PHE A 193 -14.25 -2.08 -11.59
CA PHE A 193 -14.86 -3.30 -12.11
C PHE A 193 -14.11 -3.84 -13.33
N HIS A 194 -13.58 -2.98 -14.19
CA HIS A 194 -12.76 -3.38 -15.33
C HIS A 194 -11.48 -4.09 -14.89
N ALA A 195 -10.81 -3.58 -13.85
CA ALA A 195 -9.62 -4.20 -13.28
C ALA A 195 -9.93 -5.47 -12.47
N LEU A 196 -11.09 -5.56 -11.82
CA LEU A 196 -11.52 -6.74 -11.06
C LEU A 196 -12.06 -7.88 -11.94
N CYS A 197 -12.80 -7.55 -12.98
CA CYS A 197 -13.53 -8.55 -13.77
C CYS A 197 -12.88 -8.83 -15.12
N ASP A 198 -11.80 -8.13 -15.45
CA ASP A 198 -11.08 -8.25 -16.72
C ASP A 198 -11.98 -8.12 -17.97
N TYR A 199 -13.14 -7.46 -17.88
CA TYR A 199 -14.00 -7.21 -19.04
C TYR A 199 -13.43 -6.03 -19.84
N CYS A 200 -12.40 -6.30 -20.63
CA CYS A 200 -11.98 -5.39 -21.68
C CYS A 200 -12.77 -5.73 -22.94
N SER A 201 -13.59 -4.80 -23.44
CA SER A 201 -14.10 -4.91 -24.79
C SER A 201 -12.91 -4.90 -25.74
N LYS A 202 -12.50 -6.07 -26.24
CA LYS A 202 -12.11 -6.09 -27.65
C LYS A 202 -13.40 -5.71 -28.36
N SER A 203 -13.50 -4.46 -28.81
CA SER A 203 -14.56 -4.05 -29.72
C SER A 203 -14.36 -4.87 -30.99
N THR A 204 -14.96 -6.06 -31.00
CA THR A 204 -15.25 -6.83 -32.19
C THR A 204 -16.74 -6.69 -32.40
N TYR A 205 -17.12 -5.51 -32.90
CA TYR A 205 -18.27 -5.43 -33.79
C TYR A 205 -17.84 -5.97 -35.15
#